data_AF-A0AA92W287-F1
#
_entry.id   AF-A0AA92W287-F1
#
_cell.length_a   1.000
_cell.length_b   1.000
_cell.length_c   1.000
_cell.angle_alpha   90.00
_cell.angle_beta   90.00
_cell.angle_gamma   90.00
#
_symmetry.space_group_name_H-M   'P 1'
#
loop_
_entity.id
_entity.type
_entity.pdbx_description
1 polymer ?
#
loop_
_entity_poly.entity_id
_entity_poly.type
_entity_poly.pdbx_seq_one_letter_code
_entity_poly.pdbx_strand_id
1 'polypeptide(L)'
;MRNFTLRKGFLESKCGTRSSFKGFIMLVVMMLMSTSSAMAQDVKYEVIDGLRFLLDTGAKTAALMPKTDSKYSGDIVVSEKVKSSDGMEYGVTSFGDNCFYECNELTSITIPSSVTSLGDGCFSSCRGLTSITIPSSVRSLGNCCFFKCSYLTSVTIPSSVTSLGDGCFQYCSYLTSVTIPSSVTSLGDGCFSYCRDLSSITIPSSVTSLGVGCFGACSSLTSITIPSSVTSLEDRCFTDCSGLTSITIPSSVTSLGDGCFSGCSGLTSITLPSSIASLGNECFTGCSGLTSITIPASLTSLSDKCFAYCISLASITIPSSITSLGGSCFEVVGVCFLLLFLHLLRPWGIVASKTVVV
;
A
#
# COMPACT_ATOMS: atom_id res chain seq x y z
N MET A 1 -2.36 19.28 -16.05
CA MET A 1 -0.94 18.82 -16.08
C MET A 1 0.01 19.48 -15.06
N ARG A 2 -0.27 20.66 -14.47
CA ARG A 2 0.66 21.30 -13.49
C ARG A 2 0.46 20.94 -12.00
N ASN A 3 -0.63 20.25 -11.63
CA ASN A 3 -0.89 19.79 -10.25
C ASN A 3 -0.40 18.36 -9.94
N PHE A 4 0.14 17.64 -10.93
CA PHE A 4 0.54 16.23 -10.77
C PHE A 4 1.88 16.06 -10.05
N THR A 5 2.79 17.03 -10.13
CA THR A 5 4.16 16.91 -9.59
C THR A 5 4.22 17.08 -8.06
N LEU A 6 3.30 17.83 -7.45
CA LEU A 6 3.25 18.02 -5.99
C LEU A 6 2.69 16.79 -5.24
N ARG A 7 1.95 15.89 -5.92
CA ARG A 7 1.19 14.80 -5.28
C ARG A 7 1.96 13.47 -5.17
N LYS A 8 3.06 13.31 -5.91
CA LYS A 8 4.00 12.18 -5.77
C LYS A 8 4.66 12.14 -4.37
N GLY A 9 4.83 13.32 -3.76
CA GLY A 9 5.53 13.49 -2.49
C GLY A 9 4.82 12.94 -1.25
N PHE A 10 3.48 12.81 -1.24
CA PHE A 10 2.75 12.41 -0.02
C PHE A 10 3.04 10.94 0.36
N LEU A 11 2.94 10.02 -0.60
CA LEU A 11 3.29 8.61 -0.38
C LEU A 11 4.81 8.40 -0.33
N GLU A 12 5.59 9.14 -1.14
CA GLU A 12 7.05 9.11 -1.07
C GLU A 12 7.59 9.57 0.30
N SER A 13 6.89 10.43 1.03
CA SER A 13 7.35 10.95 2.33
C SER A 13 7.34 9.95 3.48
N LYS A 14 6.50 8.90 3.42
CA LYS A 14 6.46 7.85 4.46
C LYS A 14 7.66 6.92 4.38
N CYS A 15 8.08 6.60 3.16
CA CYS A 15 9.21 5.70 2.92
C CYS A 15 10.55 6.42 2.68
N GLY A 16 10.48 7.62 2.10
CA GLY A 16 11.60 8.52 1.88
C GLY A 16 11.78 9.47 3.06
N THR A 17 12.78 9.18 3.89
CA THR A 17 13.37 10.14 4.85
C THR A 17 12.44 10.62 5.98
N ARG A 18 11.95 9.70 6.82
CA ARG A 18 11.73 9.96 8.25
C ARG A 18 11.64 8.67 9.07
N SER A 19 12.61 7.76 8.90
CA SER A 19 13.03 7.00 10.08
C SER A 19 13.66 8.02 11.02
N SER A 20 12.88 8.46 12.00
CA SER A 20 13.45 8.96 13.24
C SER A 20 14.35 7.85 13.76
N PHE A 21 15.63 7.92 13.43
CA PHE A 21 16.73 7.10 13.95
C PHE A 21 16.91 7.30 15.48
N LYS A 22 15.90 7.86 16.16
CA LYS A 22 15.84 8.18 17.58
C LYS A 22 14.55 7.70 18.26
N GLY A 23 13.62 7.05 17.56
CA GLY A 23 12.25 6.87 18.06
C GLY A 23 11.96 5.59 18.85
N PHE A 24 12.51 4.43 18.46
CA PHE A 24 12.03 3.15 19.01
C PHE A 24 13.12 2.33 19.71
N ILE A 25 14.33 2.28 19.16
CA ILE A 25 15.48 1.67 19.87
C ILE A 25 15.94 2.55 21.04
N MET A 26 15.86 3.89 20.91
CA MET A 26 16.28 4.80 21.99
C MET A 26 15.26 4.90 23.14
N LEU A 27 13.98 4.63 22.88
CA LEU A 27 12.91 4.78 23.87
C LEU A 27 12.77 3.55 24.79
N VAL A 28 13.12 2.36 24.28
CA VAL A 28 13.34 1.17 25.11
C VAL A 28 14.61 1.28 25.95
N VAL A 29 15.65 1.96 25.43
CA VAL A 29 16.95 2.13 26.12
C VAL A 29 16.93 3.25 27.18
N MET A 30 16.10 4.29 27.06
CA MET A 30 16.10 5.44 27.99
C MET A 30 15.12 5.36 29.19
N MET A 31 14.11 4.47 29.18
CA MET A 31 13.14 4.38 30.29
C MET A 31 13.59 3.52 31.49
N LEU A 32 14.75 2.85 31.42
CA LEU A 32 15.24 1.95 32.49
C LEU A 32 16.40 2.54 33.33
N MET A 33 16.84 3.76 33.08
CA MET A 33 17.97 4.40 33.79
C MET A 33 17.56 5.20 35.03
N SER A 34 16.50 4.80 35.74
CA SER A 34 16.14 5.41 37.02
C SER A 34 15.47 4.41 37.97
N THR A 35 16.22 3.38 38.38
CA THR A 35 16.31 2.86 39.77
C THR A 35 17.08 1.53 39.79
N SER A 36 18.34 1.60 40.21
CA SER A 36 19.12 0.56 40.92
C SER A 36 18.74 -0.93 40.78
N SER A 37 19.33 -1.63 39.80
CA SER A 37 20.21 -2.81 39.97
C SER A 37 20.59 -3.34 38.58
N ALA A 38 21.86 -3.69 38.40
CA ALA A 38 22.47 -3.97 37.10
C ALA A 38 21.89 -5.21 36.41
N MET A 39 21.26 -5.01 35.26
CA MET A 39 21.23 -5.93 34.13
C MET A 39 21.49 -5.06 32.90
N ALA A 40 22.76 -4.75 32.62
CA ALA A 40 23.11 -4.15 31.35
C ALA A 40 22.69 -5.15 30.26
N GLN A 41 21.88 -4.72 29.30
CA GLN A 41 21.55 -5.54 28.15
C GLN A 41 22.82 -5.69 27.31
N ASP A 42 23.57 -6.78 27.53
CA ASP A 42 24.88 -7.02 26.91
C ASP A 42 24.71 -7.38 25.44
N VAL A 43 24.48 -6.36 24.61
CA VAL A 43 24.47 -6.46 23.16
C VAL A 43 25.80 -5.99 22.57
N LYS A 44 26.32 -6.70 21.56
CA LYS A 44 27.55 -6.30 20.84
C LYS A 44 27.40 -6.45 19.34
N TYR A 45 28.11 -5.61 18.58
CA TYR A 45 28.20 -5.77 17.13
C TYR A 45 29.42 -6.59 16.76
N GLU A 46 29.27 -7.48 15.79
CA GLU A 46 30.36 -8.31 15.29
C GLU A 46 30.20 -8.61 13.81
N VAL A 47 31.32 -8.70 13.08
CA VAL A 47 31.32 -9.13 11.68
C VAL A 47 31.78 -10.58 11.64
N ILE A 48 30.90 -11.46 11.17
CA ILE A 48 31.11 -12.91 11.08
C ILE A 48 30.87 -13.29 9.63
N ASP A 49 31.85 -13.92 8.97
CA ASP A 49 31.78 -14.30 7.55
C ASP A 49 31.41 -13.15 6.60
N GLY A 50 31.88 -11.93 6.91
CA GLY A 50 31.59 -10.72 6.11
C GLY A 50 30.19 -10.14 6.30
N LEU A 51 29.39 -10.71 7.20
CA LEU A 51 28.06 -10.25 7.60
C LEU A 51 28.11 -9.60 8.98
N ARG A 52 27.47 -8.43 9.13
CA ARG A 52 27.45 -7.68 10.39
C ARG A 52 26.23 -8.07 11.23
N PHE A 53 26.45 -8.55 12.44
CA PHE A 53 25.40 -8.95 13.38
C PHE A 53 25.39 -8.07 14.62
N LEU A 54 24.20 -7.86 15.18
CA LEU A 54 23.99 -7.45 16.57
C LEU A 54 23.70 -8.71 17.38
N LEU A 55 24.60 -9.05 18.28
CA LEU A 55 24.54 -10.23 19.14
C LEU A 55 23.97 -9.84 20.50
N ASP A 56 22.92 -10.51 20.94
CA ASP A 56 22.40 -10.45 22.31
C ASP A 56 23.02 -11.60 23.12
N THR A 57 23.94 -11.27 24.03
CA THR A 57 24.67 -12.27 24.81
C THR A 57 23.85 -12.93 25.90
N GLY A 58 22.78 -12.26 26.37
CA GLY A 58 21.84 -12.80 27.34
C GLY A 58 20.85 -13.77 26.69
N ALA A 59 20.26 -13.37 25.56
CA ALA A 59 19.30 -14.20 24.82
C ALA A 59 19.95 -15.26 23.91
N LYS A 60 21.26 -15.16 23.65
CA LYS A 60 21.99 -15.99 22.66
C LYS A 60 21.39 -15.90 21.25
N THR A 61 20.97 -14.70 20.87
CA THR A 61 20.41 -14.41 19.55
C THR A 61 21.28 -13.45 18.76
N ALA A 62 21.12 -13.46 17.44
CA ALA A 62 21.80 -12.58 16.51
C ALA A 62 20.78 -11.97 15.55
N ALA A 63 20.94 -10.67 15.29
CA ALA A 63 20.17 -9.96 14.29
C ALA A 63 21.11 -9.44 13.19
N LEU A 64 20.81 -9.72 11.92
CA LEU A 64 21.64 -9.27 10.80
C LEU A 64 21.41 -7.78 10.55
N MET A 65 22.47 -7.00 10.47
CA MET A 65 22.45 -5.54 10.46
C MET A 65 23.07 -4.98 9.18
N PRO A 66 22.72 -3.73 8.81
CA PRO A 66 23.39 -3.06 7.70
C PRO A 66 24.89 -2.93 7.99
N LYS A 67 25.70 -3.07 6.93
CA LYS A 67 27.11 -2.67 6.96
C LYS A 67 27.23 -1.15 7.17
N THR A 68 28.30 -0.72 7.83
CA THR A 68 28.56 0.70 8.10
C THR A 68 29.25 1.40 6.92
N ASP A 69 30.13 0.69 6.22
CA ASP A 69 31.07 1.31 5.29
C ASP A 69 30.85 0.89 3.82
N SER A 70 29.91 -0.02 3.57
CA SER A 70 29.60 -0.55 2.23
C SER A 70 28.18 -1.12 2.19
N LYS A 71 27.81 -1.71 1.05
CA LYS A 71 26.56 -2.45 0.88
C LYS A 71 26.83 -3.95 0.78
N TYR A 72 25.82 -4.75 1.08
CA TYR A 72 25.81 -6.16 0.74
C TYR A 72 25.65 -6.32 -0.78
N SER A 73 26.24 -7.36 -1.37
CA SER A 73 26.28 -7.58 -2.82
C SER A 73 26.46 -9.05 -3.15
N GLY A 74 26.03 -9.47 -4.34
CA GLY A 74 26.11 -10.84 -4.83
C GLY A 74 25.06 -11.75 -4.20
N ASP A 75 25.40 -13.03 -4.09
CA ASP A 75 24.57 -14.05 -3.46
C ASP A 75 24.94 -14.19 -1.98
N ILE A 76 23.97 -14.01 -1.09
CA ILE A 76 24.18 -14.08 0.36
C ILE A 76 23.47 -15.28 0.96
N VAL A 77 24.22 -16.07 1.73
CA VAL A 77 23.69 -17.18 2.52
C VAL A 77 23.86 -16.83 3.99
N VAL A 78 22.74 -16.74 4.72
CA VAL A 78 22.76 -16.50 6.17
C VAL A 78 22.49 -17.82 6.89
N SER A 79 23.42 -18.21 7.76
CA SER A 79 23.31 -19.44 8.56
C SER A 79 22.32 -19.29 9.72
N GLU A 80 21.67 -20.38 10.14
CA GLU A 80 20.75 -20.36 11.30
C GLU A 80 21.44 -19.97 12.61
N LYS A 81 22.74 -20.23 12.69
CA LYS A 81 23.60 -19.87 13.81
C LYS A 81 24.88 -19.26 13.30
N VAL A 82 25.42 -18.32 14.08
CA VAL A 82 26.73 -17.72 13.86
C VAL A 82 27.60 -17.93 15.09
N LYS A 83 28.89 -18.20 14.85
CA LYS A 83 29.87 -18.38 15.91
C LYS A 83 30.67 -17.08 16.05
N SER A 84 30.59 -16.45 17.21
CA SER A 84 31.36 -15.23 17.49
C SER A 84 32.81 -15.57 17.87
N SER A 85 33.68 -14.56 17.83
CA SER A 85 35.10 -14.59 18.17
C SER A 85 35.39 -15.14 19.58
N ASP A 86 34.44 -15.00 20.50
CA ASP A 86 34.49 -15.60 21.85
C ASP A 86 34.21 -17.12 21.86
N GLY A 87 33.91 -17.71 20.70
CA GLY A 87 33.60 -19.12 20.53
C GLY A 87 32.13 -19.48 20.81
N MET A 88 31.30 -18.53 21.25
CA MET A 88 29.88 -18.74 21.55
C MET A 88 29.04 -18.73 20.28
N GLU A 89 28.00 -19.57 20.26
CA GLU A 89 27.01 -19.61 19.19
C GLU A 89 25.79 -18.74 19.51
N TYR A 90 25.29 -18.06 18.48
CA TYR A 90 24.11 -17.21 18.53
C TYR A 90 23.16 -17.61 17.41
N GLY A 91 21.89 -17.84 17.73
CA GLY A 91 20.87 -18.13 16.72
C GLY A 91 20.46 -16.86 15.95
N VAL A 92 20.48 -16.90 14.62
CA VAL A 92 20.07 -15.76 13.80
C VAL A 92 18.54 -15.70 13.77
N THR A 93 17.94 -14.75 14.46
CA THR A 93 16.48 -14.71 14.68
C THR A 93 15.77 -13.59 13.93
N SER A 94 16.48 -12.59 13.42
CA SER A 94 15.88 -11.45 12.72
C SER A 94 16.87 -10.75 11.78
N PHE A 95 16.32 -10.07 10.77
CA PHE A 95 17.06 -9.08 9.99
C PHE A 95 16.61 -7.69 10.43
N GLY A 96 17.55 -6.85 10.81
CA GLY A 96 17.28 -5.51 11.31
C GLY A 96 16.79 -4.55 10.25
N ASP A 97 16.38 -3.37 10.73
CA ASP A 97 15.95 -2.28 9.86
C ASP A 97 17.05 -1.91 8.87
N ASN A 98 16.65 -1.70 7.62
CA ASN A 98 17.53 -1.29 6.53
C ASN A 98 18.72 -2.23 6.26
N CYS A 99 18.65 -3.50 6.71
CA CYS A 99 19.75 -4.46 6.61
C CYS A 99 20.39 -4.53 5.22
N PHE A 100 19.56 -4.57 4.17
CA PHE A 100 19.96 -4.57 2.76
C PHE A 100 19.55 -3.29 2.04
N TYR A 101 19.35 -2.17 2.74
CA TYR A 101 18.95 -0.90 2.12
C TYR A 101 19.92 -0.49 0.99
N GLU A 102 19.40 -0.25 -0.21
CA GLU A 102 20.14 0.09 -1.44
C GLU A 102 21.23 -0.93 -1.83
N CYS A 103 21.05 -2.20 -1.49
CA CYS A 103 21.93 -3.28 -1.97
C CYS A 103 21.56 -3.65 -3.42
N ASN A 104 21.83 -2.74 -4.36
CA ASN A 104 21.46 -2.90 -5.78
C ASN A 104 22.12 -4.12 -6.45
N GLU A 105 23.28 -4.54 -5.96
CA GLU A 105 24.03 -5.70 -6.47
C GLU A 105 23.65 -7.02 -5.77
N LEU A 106 22.67 -7.01 -4.85
CA LEU A 106 22.18 -8.24 -4.20
C LEU A 106 21.30 -9.01 -5.19
N THR A 107 21.79 -10.16 -5.65
CA THR A 107 21.12 -11.01 -6.66
C THR A 107 20.21 -12.05 -6.03
N SER A 108 20.66 -12.65 -4.92
CA SER A 108 19.87 -13.61 -4.15
C SER A 108 20.22 -13.58 -2.66
N ILE A 109 19.28 -14.06 -1.85
CA ILE A 109 19.49 -14.23 -0.41
C ILE A 109 18.81 -15.50 0.10
N THR A 110 19.56 -16.29 0.87
CA THR A 110 19.01 -17.41 1.65
C THR A 110 18.75 -16.94 3.07
N ILE A 111 17.47 -16.88 3.44
CA ILE A 111 17.02 -16.52 4.79
C ILE A 111 16.77 -17.81 5.58
N PRO A 112 17.44 -18.04 6.72
CA PRO A 112 17.29 -19.26 7.51
C PRO A 112 15.91 -19.35 8.19
N SER A 113 15.44 -20.58 8.45
CA SER A 113 14.17 -20.86 9.14
C SER A 113 14.12 -20.37 10.59
N SER A 114 15.26 -20.00 11.18
CA SER A 114 15.33 -19.38 12.50
C SER A 114 14.88 -17.91 12.49
N VAL A 115 14.82 -17.25 11.33
CA VAL A 115 14.44 -15.83 11.21
C VAL A 115 12.94 -15.66 11.35
N THR A 116 12.51 -14.84 12.30
CA THR A 116 11.10 -14.62 12.64
C THR A 116 10.57 -13.24 12.23
N SER A 117 11.46 -12.29 11.91
CA SER A 117 11.09 -10.94 11.49
C SER A 117 12.08 -10.34 10.49
N LEU A 118 11.53 -9.56 9.56
CA LEU A 118 12.27 -8.70 8.63
C LEU A 118 11.92 -7.24 8.96
N GLY A 119 12.91 -6.47 9.39
CA GLY A 119 12.75 -5.09 9.87
C GLY A 119 12.32 -4.10 8.80
N ASP A 120 12.08 -2.87 9.23
CA ASP A 120 11.63 -1.79 8.36
C ASP A 120 12.69 -1.47 7.29
N GLY A 121 12.28 -1.42 6.03
CA GLY A 121 13.19 -1.16 4.91
C GLY A 121 14.23 -2.26 4.67
N CYS A 122 14.07 -3.47 5.23
CA CYS A 122 15.08 -4.52 5.22
C CYS A 122 15.68 -4.79 3.83
N PHE A 123 14.88 -4.82 2.76
CA PHE A 123 15.32 -4.97 1.36
C PHE A 123 15.01 -3.73 0.51
N SER A 124 14.78 -2.58 1.12
CA SER A 124 14.40 -1.37 0.40
C SER A 124 15.48 -0.98 -0.63
N SER A 125 15.05 -0.71 -1.86
CA SER A 125 15.87 -0.38 -3.02
C SER A 125 16.89 -1.46 -3.42
N CYS A 126 16.62 -2.75 -3.13
CA CYS A 126 17.38 -3.88 -3.67
C CYS A 126 16.99 -4.15 -5.14
N ARG A 127 17.54 -3.37 -6.08
CA ARG A 127 17.17 -3.48 -7.50
C ARG A 127 17.66 -4.77 -8.19
N GLY A 128 18.72 -5.41 -7.71
CA GLY A 128 19.22 -6.68 -8.26
C GLY A 128 18.36 -7.90 -7.89
N LEU A 129 17.47 -7.75 -6.90
CA LEU A 129 16.69 -8.84 -6.36
C LEU A 129 15.47 -9.12 -7.26
N THR A 130 15.51 -10.22 -8.01
CA THR A 130 14.44 -10.62 -8.94
C THR A 130 13.40 -11.54 -8.31
N SER A 131 13.81 -12.31 -7.29
CA SER A 131 12.96 -13.19 -6.50
C SER A 131 13.48 -13.31 -5.07
N ILE A 132 12.61 -13.65 -4.14
CA ILE A 132 12.98 -13.92 -2.75
C ILE A 132 12.08 -15.01 -2.16
N THR A 133 12.68 -15.92 -1.40
CA THR A 133 11.93 -16.90 -0.61
C THR A 133 11.91 -16.43 0.84
N ILE A 134 10.71 -16.10 1.34
CA ILE A 134 10.52 -15.70 2.74
C ILE A 134 10.16 -16.96 3.54
N PRO A 135 10.92 -17.31 4.60
CA PRO A 135 10.71 -18.54 5.34
C PRO A 135 9.41 -18.49 6.16
N SER A 136 8.80 -19.66 6.38
CA SER A 136 7.53 -19.82 7.11
C SER A 136 7.58 -19.49 8.61
N SER A 137 8.75 -19.13 9.11
CA SER A 137 8.99 -18.62 10.46
C SER A 137 8.70 -17.12 10.57
N VAL A 138 8.72 -16.37 9.46
CA VAL A 138 8.52 -14.91 9.45
C VAL A 138 7.08 -14.56 9.78
N ARG A 139 6.87 -13.73 10.79
CA ARG A 139 5.53 -13.35 11.29
C ARG A 139 5.01 -12.02 10.75
N SER A 140 5.91 -11.13 10.33
CA SER A 140 5.56 -9.83 9.78
C SER A 140 6.61 -9.36 8.78
N LEU A 141 6.17 -8.55 7.83
CA LEU A 141 7.03 -7.80 6.92
C LEU A 141 6.94 -6.33 7.33
N GLY A 142 8.07 -5.75 7.75
CA GLY A 142 8.16 -4.36 8.19
C GLY A 142 7.71 -3.35 7.14
N ASN A 143 7.55 -2.10 7.56
CA ASN A 143 7.25 -0.99 6.67
C ASN A 143 8.35 -0.89 5.61
N CYS A 144 7.97 -0.67 4.37
CA CYS A 144 8.89 -0.52 3.25
C CYS A 144 9.85 -1.71 3.03
N CYS A 145 9.55 -2.90 3.56
CA CYS A 145 10.47 -4.03 3.55
C CYS A 145 11.04 -4.33 2.15
N PHE A 146 10.24 -4.24 1.08
CA PHE A 146 10.64 -4.41 -0.32
C PHE A 146 10.41 -3.14 -1.17
N PHE A 147 10.34 -1.96 -0.55
CA PHE A 147 10.14 -0.70 -1.27
C PHE A 147 11.18 -0.53 -2.38
N LYS A 148 10.76 -0.18 -3.60
CA LYS A 148 11.66 0.02 -4.76
C LYS A 148 12.55 -1.19 -5.11
N CYS A 149 12.16 -2.42 -4.75
CA CYS A 149 12.70 -3.64 -5.35
C CYS A 149 12.19 -3.78 -6.79
N SER A 150 12.62 -2.89 -7.68
CA SER A 150 11.93 -2.65 -8.94
C SER A 150 11.85 -3.87 -9.86
N TYR A 151 12.87 -4.75 -9.84
CA TYR A 151 12.98 -5.96 -10.67
C TYR A 151 12.40 -7.22 -10.02
N LEU A 152 11.81 -7.11 -8.83
CA LEU A 152 11.16 -8.24 -8.17
C LEU A 152 9.91 -8.64 -8.95
N THR A 153 9.91 -9.83 -9.56
CA THR A 153 8.84 -10.24 -10.49
C THR A 153 7.69 -10.98 -9.81
N SER A 154 7.98 -11.66 -8.70
CA SER A 154 7.03 -12.46 -7.91
C SER A 154 7.48 -12.60 -6.46
N VAL A 155 6.52 -12.66 -5.53
CA VAL A 155 6.77 -12.93 -4.11
C VAL A 155 5.69 -13.85 -3.57
N THR A 156 6.12 -14.92 -2.89
CA THR A 156 5.23 -15.78 -2.10
C THR A 156 5.31 -15.36 -0.65
N ILE A 157 4.23 -14.80 -0.11
CA ILE A 157 4.15 -14.42 1.30
C ILE A 157 3.77 -15.67 2.11
N PRO A 158 4.55 -16.06 3.13
CA PRO A 158 4.30 -17.28 3.88
C PRO A 158 3.07 -17.14 4.79
N SER A 159 2.36 -18.24 5.02
CA SER A 159 1.12 -18.30 5.82
C SER A 159 1.29 -17.97 7.31
N SER A 160 2.52 -17.72 7.75
CA SER A 160 2.86 -17.23 9.08
C SER A 160 2.73 -15.72 9.21
N VAL A 161 2.70 -14.97 8.10
CA VAL A 161 2.59 -13.51 8.07
C VAL A 161 1.16 -13.08 8.31
N THR A 162 0.96 -12.19 9.29
CA THR A 162 -0.37 -11.69 9.67
C THR A 162 -0.67 -10.28 9.16
N SER A 163 0.33 -9.51 8.77
CA SER A 163 0.17 -8.16 8.22
C SER A 163 1.30 -7.78 7.26
N LEU A 164 1.00 -6.88 6.33
CA LEU A 164 1.97 -6.24 5.44
C LEU A 164 2.08 -4.76 5.82
N GLY A 165 3.28 -4.29 6.17
CA GLY A 165 3.52 -2.91 6.58
C GLY A 165 3.30 -1.86 5.48
N ASP A 166 3.32 -0.59 5.86
CA ASP A 166 3.18 0.55 4.96
C ASP A 166 4.25 0.50 3.85
N GLY A 167 3.86 0.63 2.59
CA GLY A 167 4.75 0.66 1.44
C GLY A 167 5.56 -0.61 1.22
N CYS A 168 5.16 -1.76 1.80
CA CYS A 168 5.95 -2.99 1.81
C CYS A 168 6.46 -3.40 0.41
N PHE A 169 5.63 -3.32 -0.63
CA PHE A 169 5.98 -3.61 -2.03
C PHE A 169 5.85 -2.39 -2.95
N GLN A 170 5.83 -1.18 -2.38
CA GLN A 170 5.65 0.03 -3.18
C GLN A 170 6.82 0.21 -4.16
N TYR A 171 6.53 0.58 -5.41
CA TYR A 171 7.49 0.70 -6.51
C TYR A 171 8.20 -0.62 -6.91
N CYS A 172 7.66 -1.79 -6.58
CA CYS A 172 8.04 -3.06 -7.21
C CYS A 172 7.47 -3.14 -8.63
N SER A 173 8.01 -2.34 -9.55
CA SER A 173 7.37 -2.07 -10.84
C SER A 173 7.19 -3.29 -11.75
N TYR A 174 8.07 -4.28 -11.70
CA TYR A 174 7.98 -5.53 -12.46
C TYR A 174 7.22 -6.66 -11.74
N LEU A 175 6.61 -6.37 -10.57
CA LEU A 175 5.87 -7.37 -9.81
C LEU A 175 4.57 -7.73 -10.52
N THR A 176 4.53 -8.91 -11.12
CA THR A 176 3.40 -9.38 -11.94
C THR A 176 2.33 -10.11 -11.13
N SER A 177 2.74 -10.79 -10.06
CA SER A 177 1.85 -11.58 -9.20
C SER A 177 2.34 -11.61 -7.75
N VAL A 178 1.38 -11.64 -6.84
CA VAL A 178 1.59 -11.76 -5.39
C VAL A 178 0.54 -12.70 -4.83
N THR A 179 0.98 -13.72 -4.10
CA THR A 179 0.07 -14.58 -3.33
C THR A 179 0.02 -14.09 -1.89
N ILE A 180 -1.13 -13.52 -1.49
CA ILE A 180 -1.39 -13.09 -0.12
C ILE A 180 -2.08 -14.25 0.64
N PRO A 181 -1.50 -14.78 1.72
CA PRO A 181 -2.09 -15.90 2.46
C PRO A 181 -3.28 -15.43 3.32
N SER A 182 -4.17 -16.37 3.64
CA SER A 182 -5.37 -16.12 4.47
C SER A 182 -5.08 -15.77 5.94
N SER A 183 -3.82 -15.79 6.34
CA SER A 183 -3.37 -15.30 7.64
C SER A 183 -3.28 -13.78 7.70
N VAL A 184 -3.18 -13.10 6.54
CA VAL A 184 -3.06 -11.64 6.47
C VAL A 184 -4.42 -10.99 6.74
N THR A 185 -4.45 -10.06 7.70
CA THR A 185 -5.67 -9.34 8.09
C THR A 185 -5.68 -7.87 7.63
N SER A 186 -4.52 -7.30 7.30
CA SER A 186 -4.42 -5.90 6.84
C SER A 186 -3.29 -5.69 5.82
N LEU A 187 -3.53 -4.76 4.89
CA LEU A 187 -2.54 -4.25 3.95
C LEU A 187 -2.28 -2.78 4.26
N GLY A 188 -1.04 -2.44 4.61
CA GLY A 188 -0.65 -1.07 4.98
C GLY A 188 -0.78 -0.04 3.86
N ASP A 189 -0.57 1.22 4.22
CA ASP A 189 -0.68 2.35 3.30
C ASP A 189 0.31 2.21 2.14
N GLY A 190 -0.17 2.34 0.91
CA GLY A 190 0.65 2.23 -0.29
C GLY A 190 1.29 0.86 -0.50
N CYS A 191 0.86 -0.21 0.19
CA CYS A 191 1.54 -1.51 0.20
C CYS A 191 1.93 -2.03 -1.20
N PHE A 192 1.07 -1.86 -2.21
CA PHE A 192 1.32 -2.26 -3.61
C PHE A 192 1.32 -1.06 -4.57
N SER A 193 1.50 0.16 -4.07
CA SER A 193 1.45 1.35 -4.90
C SER A 193 2.60 1.36 -5.92
N TYR A 194 2.33 1.78 -7.16
CA TYR A 194 3.28 1.79 -8.29
C TYR A 194 3.84 0.40 -8.67
N CYS A 195 3.14 -0.69 -8.35
CA CYS A 195 3.36 -2.01 -8.95
C CYS A 195 2.78 -2.03 -10.37
N ARG A 196 3.51 -1.44 -11.32
CA ARG A 196 3.00 -1.12 -12.67
C ARG A 196 2.62 -2.33 -13.49
N ASP A 197 3.31 -3.46 -13.32
CA ASP A 197 3.05 -4.70 -14.07
C ASP A 197 2.11 -5.67 -13.32
N LEU A 198 1.60 -5.29 -12.14
CA LEU A 198 0.67 -6.12 -11.38
C LEU A 198 -0.69 -6.13 -12.09
N SER A 199 -0.95 -7.18 -12.87
CA SER A 199 -2.16 -7.29 -13.68
C SER A 199 -3.37 -7.84 -12.91
N SER A 200 -3.12 -8.64 -11.86
CA SER A 200 -4.15 -9.25 -11.03
C SER A 200 -3.63 -9.46 -9.62
N ILE A 201 -4.52 -9.33 -8.64
CA ILE A 201 -4.24 -9.68 -7.24
C ILE A 201 -5.48 -10.28 -6.60
N THR A 202 -5.30 -11.36 -5.83
CA THR A 202 -6.35 -11.95 -5.01
C THR A 202 -6.16 -11.50 -3.57
N ILE A 203 -7.11 -10.72 -3.06
CA ILE A 203 -7.14 -10.31 -1.65
C ILE A 203 -7.93 -11.38 -0.88
N PRO A 204 -7.34 -12.03 0.15
CA PRO A 204 -8.05 -13.06 0.90
C PRO A 204 -9.17 -12.46 1.76
N SER A 205 -10.20 -13.25 2.05
CA SER A 205 -11.36 -12.84 2.86
C SER A 205 -11.04 -12.49 4.31
N SER A 206 -9.83 -12.79 4.77
CA SER A 206 -9.31 -12.40 6.09
C SER A 206 -8.94 -10.92 6.18
N VAL A 207 -8.71 -10.25 5.03
CA VAL A 207 -8.30 -8.84 5.00
C VAL A 207 -9.49 -7.95 5.31
N THR A 208 -9.41 -7.18 6.40
CA THR A 208 -10.46 -6.26 6.85
C THR A 208 -10.17 -4.80 6.47
N SER A 209 -8.93 -4.48 6.13
CA SER A 209 -8.49 -3.11 5.85
C SER A 209 -7.49 -3.05 4.70
N LEU A 210 -7.72 -2.07 3.81
CA LEU A 210 -6.82 -1.67 2.73
C LEU A 210 -6.37 -0.23 3.02
N GLY A 211 -5.07 -0.02 3.26
CA GLY A 211 -4.54 1.29 3.60
C GLY A 211 -4.67 2.34 2.49
N VAL A 212 -4.38 3.58 2.85
CA VAL A 212 -4.38 4.74 1.94
C VAL A 212 -3.46 4.45 0.76
N GLY A 213 -3.98 4.59 -0.47
CA GLY A 213 -3.19 4.37 -1.68
C GLY A 213 -2.72 2.93 -1.91
N CYS A 214 -3.30 1.93 -1.23
CA CYS A 214 -2.79 0.55 -1.24
C CYS A 214 -2.43 0.02 -2.64
N PHE A 215 -3.27 0.29 -3.65
CA PHE A 215 -3.07 -0.11 -5.05
C PHE A 215 -2.87 1.10 -5.99
N GLY A 216 -2.54 2.28 -5.46
CA GLY A 216 -2.41 3.49 -6.27
C GLY A 216 -1.32 3.36 -7.33
N ALA A 217 -1.60 3.72 -8.57
CA ALA A 217 -0.75 3.66 -9.75
C ALA A 217 -0.34 2.23 -10.19
N CYS A 218 -1.15 1.22 -9.88
CA CYS A 218 -1.07 -0.11 -10.49
C CYS A 218 -1.65 -0.09 -11.91
N SER A 219 -0.90 0.47 -12.86
CA SER A 219 -1.38 0.79 -14.21
C SER A 219 -1.83 -0.42 -15.04
N SER A 220 -1.32 -1.62 -14.78
CA SER A 220 -1.72 -2.85 -15.49
C SER A 220 -2.84 -3.63 -14.81
N LEU A 221 -3.29 -3.23 -13.62
CA LEU A 221 -4.31 -3.95 -12.86
C LEU A 221 -5.66 -3.84 -13.58
N THR A 222 -6.13 -4.94 -14.19
CA THR A 222 -7.35 -4.90 -15.02
C THR A 222 -8.65 -5.11 -14.24
N SER A 223 -8.55 -5.84 -13.13
CA SER A 223 -9.66 -6.21 -12.25
C SER A 223 -9.14 -6.54 -10.86
N ILE A 224 -9.95 -6.29 -9.83
CA ILE A 224 -9.67 -6.67 -8.45
C ILE A 224 -10.96 -7.06 -7.74
N THR A 225 -10.89 -8.12 -6.92
CA THR A 225 -12.00 -8.52 -6.05
C THR A 225 -11.73 -8.01 -4.64
N ILE A 226 -12.60 -7.12 -4.16
CA ILE A 226 -12.56 -6.63 -2.79
C ILE A 226 -13.32 -7.61 -1.89
N PRO A 227 -12.73 -8.11 -0.79
CA PRO A 227 -13.42 -9.06 0.08
C PRO A 227 -14.53 -8.36 0.88
N SER A 228 -15.58 -9.11 1.22
CA SER A 228 -16.74 -8.61 1.98
C SER A 228 -16.44 -8.23 3.43
N SER A 229 -15.22 -8.51 3.90
CA SER A 229 -14.70 -8.08 5.20
C SER A 229 -14.25 -6.61 5.21
N VAL A 230 -14.08 -5.98 4.04
CA VAL A 230 -13.68 -4.57 3.92
C VAL A 230 -14.90 -3.66 4.05
N THR A 231 -14.79 -2.65 4.92
CA THR A 231 -15.88 -1.71 5.25
C THR A 231 -15.70 -0.32 4.64
N SER A 232 -14.48 0.06 4.25
CA SER A 232 -14.14 1.33 3.62
C SER A 232 -13.05 1.11 2.58
N LEU A 233 -13.08 1.91 1.51
CA LEU A 233 -11.93 2.08 0.61
C LEU A 233 -11.29 3.42 0.90
N GLU A 234 -10.09 3.41 1.46
CA GLU A 234 -9.39 4.61 1.91
C GLU A 234 -8.96 5.52 0.76
N ASP A 235 -8.50 6.73 1.12
CA ASP A 235 -8.01 7.73 0.18
C ASP A 235 -7.07 7.11 -0.86
N ARG A 236 -7.32 7.42 -2.13
CA ARG A 236 -6.48 7.03 -3.27
C ARG A 236 -6.25 5.52 -3.44
N CYS A 237 -7.05 4.66 -2.81
CA CYS A 237 -6.84 3.20 -2.81
C CYS A 237 -6.54 2.63 -4.20
N PHE A 238 -7.23 3.12 -5.25
CA PHE A 238 -7.05 2.75 -6.66
C PHE A 238 -6.72 3.95 -7.56
N THR A 239 -6.14 5.04 -7.02
CA THR A 239 -5.79 6.21 -7.84
C THR A 239 -4.86 5.80 -8.99
N ASP A 240 -5.00 6.35 -10.18
CA ASP A 240 -4.17 6.11 -11.37
C ASP A 240 -4.04 4.63 -11.78
N CYS A 241 -5.00 3.77 -11.39
CA CYS A 241 -5.13 2.40 -11.93
C CYS A 241 -5.71 2.46 -13.35
N SER A 242 -4.95 2.98 -14.31
CA SER A 242 -5.41 3.24 -15.67
C SER A 242 -5.89 1.98 -16.42
N GLY A 243 -5.39 0.80 -16.07
CA GLY A 243 -5.81 -0.48 -16.66
C GLY A 243 -7.11 -1.04 -16.09
N LEU A 244 -7.61 -0.51 -14.96
CA LEU A 244 -8.78 -1.05 -14.26
C LEU A 244 -10.04 -0.81 -15.08
N THR A 245 -10.58 -1.85 -15.69
CA THR A 245 -11.74 -1.74 -16.60
C THR A 245 -13.08 -1.84 -15.88
N SER A 246 -13.11 -2.63 -14.80
CA SER A 246 -14.29 -2.84 -13.95
C SER A 246 -13.86 -3.19 -12.54
N ILE A 247 -14.73 -2.89 -11.57
CA ILE A 247 -14.54 -3.28 -10.17
C ILE A 247 -15.90 -3.56 -9.53
N THR A 248 -15.98 -4.63 -8.75
CA THR A 248 -17.15 -4.93 -7.92
C THR A 248 -16.88 -4.47 -6.49
N ILE A 249 -17.68 -3.52 -6.02
CA ILE A 249 -17.64 -3.03 -4.65
C ILE A 249 -18.63 -3.84 -3.80
N PRO A 250 -18.18 -4.56 -2.76
CA PRO A 250 -19.07 -5.37 -1.93
C PRO A 250 -19.99 -4.47 -1.10
N SER A 251 -21.18 -4.99 -0.75
CA SER A 251 -22.17 -4.26 0.06
C SER A 251 -21.74 -3.99 1.49
N SER A 252 -20.60 -4.52 1.93
CA SER A 252 -19.96 -4.19 3.20
C SER A 252 -19.31 -2.82 3.19
N VAL A 253 -18.93 -2.29 2.02
CA VAL A 253 -18.27 -0.99 1.90
C VAL A 253 -19.29 0.11 2.09
N THR A 254 -18.97 1.06 2.97
CA THR A 254 -19.83 2.18 3.36
C THR A 254 -19.30 3.53 2.90
N SER A 255 -18.01 3.64 2.57
CA SER A 255 -17.37 4.88 2.14
C SER A 255 -16.28 4.64 1.11
N LEU A 256 -16.14 5.60 0.20
CA LEU A 256 -15.02 5.72 -0.74
C LEU A 256 -14.26 7.01 -0.43
N GLY A 257 -12.96 6.91 -0.13
CA GLY A 257 -12.11 8.04 0.25
C GLY A 257 -11.78 8.99 -0.89
N ASP A 258 -11.01 10.04 -0.56
CA ASP A 258 -10.60 11.09 -1.49
C ASP A 258 -9.74 10.51 -2.62
N GLY A 259 -10.16 10.73 -3.86
CA GLY A 259 -9.47 10.27 -5.06
C GLY A 259 -9.41 8.74 -5.19
N CYS A 260 -10.29 7.98 -4.51
CA CYS A 260 -10.24 6.52 -4.47
C CYS A 260 -10.07 5.87 -5.86
N PHE A 261 -10.75 6.38 -6.90
CA PHE A 261 -10.66 5.94 -8.29
C PHE A 261 -10.16 7.04 -9.24
N SER A 262 -9.54 8.10 -8.70
CA SER A 262 -9.06 9.23 -9.52
C SER A 262 -8.04 8.74 -10.53
N GLY A 263 -8.19 9.06 -11.82
CA GLY A 263 -7.27 8.66 -12.89
C GLY A 263 -7.46 7.23 -13.42
N CYS A 264 -8.50 6.50 -12.98
CA CYS A 264 -8.88 5.20 -13.54
C CYS A 264 -9.47 5.34 -14.95
N SER A 265 -8.64 5.75 -15.90
CA SER A 265 -9.05 6.09 -17.28
C SER A 265 -9.61 4.91 -18.07
N GLY A 266 -9.25 3.67 -17.73
CA GLY A 266 -9.82 2.45 -18.30
C GLY A 266 -11.18 2.04 -17.72
N LEU A 267 -11.63 2.63 -16.61
CA LEU A 267 -12.84 2.21 -15.92
C LEU A 267 -14.07 2.60 -16.72
N THR A 268 -14.72 1.64 -17.37
CA THR A 268 -15.88 1.91 -18.25
C THR A 268 -17.20 1.91 -17.51
N SER A 269 -17.31 1.12 -16.43
CA SER A 269 -18.51 0.99 -15.63
C SER A 269 -18.17 0.67 -14.18
N ILE A 270 -18.95 1.21 -13.25
CA ILE A 270 -18.89 0.86 -11.83
C ILE A 270 -20.31 0.82 -11.25
N THR A 271 -20.58 -0.19 -10.42
CA THR A 271 -21.82 -0.30 -9.65
C THR A 271 -21.53 0.08 -8.21
N LEU A 272 -22.17 1.14 -7.72
CA LEU A 272 -22.10 1.56 -6.33
C LEU A 272 -23.20 0.86 -5.52
N PRO A 273 -22.88 0.09 -4.47
CA PRO A 273 -23.90 -0.53 -3.64
C PRO A 273 -24.65 0.52 -2.82
N SER A 274 -25.88 0.19 -2.42
CA SER A 274 -26.73 1.07 -1.59
C SER A 274 -26.19 1.30 -0.18
N SER A 275 -25.13 0.58 0.22
CA SER A 275 -24.41 0.77 1.48
C SER A 275 -23.51 2.00 1.49
N ILE A 276 -23.13 2.53 0.31
CA ILE A 276 -22.25 3.69 0.21
C ILE A 276 -22.95 4.94 0.73
N ALA A 277 -22.48 5.46 1.86
CA ALA A 277 -22.99 6.65 2.52
C ALA A 277 -22.16 7.91 2.23
N SER A 278 -20.92 7.76 1.72
CA SER A 278 -20.07 8.90 1.36
C SER A 278 -19.13 8.62 0.20
N LEU A 279 -18.90 9.67 -0.61
CA LEU A 279 -17.89 9.74 -1.67
C LEU A 279 -16.94 10.89 -1.36
N GLY A 280 -15.64 10.61 -1.25
CA GLY A 280 -14.59 11.60 -1.01
C GLY A 280 -14.39 12.53 -2.20
N ASN A 281 -13.64 13.62 -2.00
CA ASN A 281 -13.31 14.58 -3.06
C ASN A 281 -12.55 13.89 -4.18
N GLU A 282 -12.77 14.34 -5.42
CA GLU A 282 -12.08 13.81 -6.61
C GLU A 282 -12.25 12.28 -6.83
N CYS A 283 -13.24 11.62 -6.20
CA CYS A 283 -13.36 10.15 -6.13
C CYS A 283 -13.24 9.46 -7.50
N PHE A 284 -13.90 10.00 -8.54
CA PHE A 284 -13.86 9.52 -9.91
C PHE A 284 -13.26 10.54 -10.89
N THR A 285 -12.46 11.51 -10.39
CA THR A 285 -11.84 12.51 -11.27
C THR A 285 -10.98 11.83 -12.33
N GLY A 286 -11.15 12.18 -13.61
CA GLY A 286 -10.32 11.65 -14.69
C GLY A 286 -10.59 10.18 -15.02
N CYS A 287 -11.71 9.60 -14.57
CA CYS A 287 -12.24 8.34 -15.09
C CYS A 287 -12.76 8.54 -16.52
N SER A 288 -11.85 8.81 -17.46
CA SER A 288 -12.17 9.24 -18.82
C SER A 288 -12.90 8.19 -19.65
N GLY A 289 -12.80 6.90 -19.30
CA GLY A 289 -13.52 5.81 -19.93
C GLY A 289 -14.94 5.57 -19.37
N LEU A 290 -15.31 6.18 -18.23
CA LEU A 290 -16.57 5.90 -17.55
C LEU A 290 -17.74 6.42 -18.38
N THR A 291 -18.61 5.53 -18.85
CA THR A 291 -19.72 5.89 -19.76
C THR A 291 -21.03 6.16 -19.03
N SER A 292 -21.26 5.47 -17.90
CA SER A 292 -22.48 5.63 -17.12
C SER A 292 -22.25 5.32 -15.65
N ILE A 293 -22.97 6.02 -14.77
CA ILE A 293 -22.98 5.71 -13.34
C ILE A 293 -24.37 5.97 -12.72
N THR A 294 -24.75 5.09 -11.78
CA THR A 294 -25.94 5.27 -10.95
C THR A 294 -25.51 5.64 -9.54
N ILE A 295 -25.94 6.81 -9.07
CA ILE A 295 -25.66 7.29 -7.72
C ILE A 295 -26.66 6.64 -6.75
N PRO A 296 -26.21 5.98 -5.67
CA PRO A 296 -27.10 5.32 -4.72
C PRO A 296 -27.91 6.34 -3.90
N ALA A 297 -29.16 6.00 -3.59
CA ALA A 297 -30.08 6.86 -2.83
C ALA A 297 -29.67 7.09 -1.36
N SER A 298 -28.66 6.38 -0.87
CA SER A 298 -28.03 6.58 0.43
C SER A 298 -27.19 7.86 0.50
N LEU A 299 -26.75 8.41 -0.64
CA LEU A 299 -25.97 9.64 -0.68
C LEU A 299 -26.85 10.88 -0.58
N THR A 300 -26.38 11.86 0.20
CA THR A 300 -27.03 13.17 0.38
C THR A 300 -26.33 14.32 -0.35
N SER A 301 -25.06 14.11 -0.72
CA SER A 301 -24.25 15.08 -1.45
C SER A 301 -23.26 14.39 -2.40
N LEU A 302 -22.79 15.14 -3.39
CA LEU A 302 -21.62 14.79 -4.20
C LEU A 302 -20.48 15.76 -3.87
N SER A 303 -19.28 15.24 -3.68
CA SER A 303 -18.09 15.98 -3.26
C SER A 303 -17.45 16.82 -4.38
N ASP A 304 -16.47 17.64 -4.01
CA ASP A 304 -15.74 18.50 -4.95
C ASP A 304 -15.06 17.65 -6.01
N LYS A 305 -15.24 18.04 -7.29
CA LYS A 305 -14.66 17.39 -8.47
C LYS A 305 -14.94 15.88 -8.59
N CYS A 306 -15.96 15.37 -7.91
CA CYS A 306 -16.22 13.92 -7.83
C CYS A 306 -16.17 13.22 -9.21
N PHE A 307 -16.73 13.84 -10.26
CA PHE A 307 -16.76 13.35 -11.65
C PHE A 307 -16.06 14.29 -12.63
N ALA A 308 -15.15 15.15 -12.17
CA ALA A 308 -14.42 16.05 -13.06
C ALA A 308 -13.58 15.25 -14.07
N TYR A 309 -13.51 15.70 -15.32
CA TYR A 309 -12.75 15.06 -16.40
C TYR A 309 -13.22 13.64 -16.79
N CYS A 310 -14.45 13.25 -16.42
CA CYS A 310 -15.12 12.05 -16.96
C CYS A 310 -15.65 12.31 -18.38
N ILE A 311 -14.74 12.42 -19.35
CA ILE A 311 -15.05 12.89 -20.71
C ILE A 311 -15.94 11.94 -21.53
N SER A 312 -16.04 10.66 -21.19
CA SER A 312 -16.93 9.70 -21.87
C SER A 312 -18.27 9.51 -21.17
N LEU A 313 -18.52 10.22 -20.07
CA LEU A 313 -19.73 10.04 -19.27
C LEU A 313 -20.95 10.52 -20.06
N ALA A 314 -21.72 9.56 -20.57
CA ALA A 314 -22.91 9.76 -21.39
C ALA A 314 -24.21 9.65 -20.60
N SER A 315 -24.20 9.09 -19.39
CA SER A 315 -25.39 9.12 -18.53
C SER A 315 -25.04 9.07 -17.05
N ILE A 316 -25.85 9.76 -16.25
CA ILE A 316 -25.77 9.69 -14.80
C ILE A 316 -27.18 9.69 -14.21
N THR A 317 -27.45 8.74 -13.31
CA THR A 317 -28.71 8.73 -12.55
C THR A 317 -28.46 9.32 -11.17
N ILE A 318 -29.07 10.49 -10.90
CA ILE A 318 -28.96 11.20 -9.63
C ILE A 318 -30.27 11.02 -8.85
N PRO A 319 -30.25 10.41 -7.65
CA PRO A 319 -31.44 10.23 -6.81
C PRO A 319 -31.86 11.55 -6.17
N SER A 320 -33.13 11.65 -5.78
CA SER A 320 -33.68 12.83 -5.10
C SER A 320 -33.11 13.08 -3.71
N SER A 321 -32.35 12.12 -3.16
CA SER A 321 -31.63 12.27 -1.89
C SER A 321 -30.48 13.26 -1.97
N ILE A 322 -29.94 13.53 -3.17
CA ILE A 322 -28.85 14.50 -3.37
C ILE A 322 -29.38 15.93 -3.22
N THR A 323 -28.89 16.63 -2.21
CA THR A 323 -29.28 18.00 -1.85
C THR A 323 -28.15 19.01 -2.03
N SER A 324 -26.91 18.55 -2.25
CA SER A 324 -25.73 19.40 -2.40
C SER A 324 -24.74 18.83 -3.42
N LEU A 325 -24.12 19.73 -4.19
CA LEU A 325 -23.09 19.43 -5.17
C LEU A 325 -21.82 20.24 -4.85
N GLY A 326 -20.70 19.56 -4.71
CA GLY A 326 -19.39 20.16 -4.51
C GLY A 326 -18.90 20.95 -5.71
N GLY A 327 -17.91 21.81 -5.47
CA GLY A 327 -17.29 22.66 -6.48
C GLY A 327 -16.73 21.83 -7.63
N SER A 328 -16.99 22.25 -8.86
CA SER A 328 -16.48 21.58 -10.07
C SER A 328 -16.82 20.07 -10.16
N CYS A 329 -17.86 19.58 -9.46
CA CYS A 329 -18.21 18.15 -9.42
C CYS A 329 -18.28 17.50 -10.82
N PHE A 330 -18.72 18.24 -11.83
CA PHE A 330 -18.84 17.81 -13.22
C PHE A 330 -18.01 18.67 -14.20
N GLU A 331 -16.84 19.15 -13.77
CA GLU A 331 -15.94 19.95 -14.64
C GLU A 331 -15.44 19.10 -15.83
N VAL A 332 -15.55 19.59 -17.07
CA VAL A 332 -15.06 18.90 -18.30
C VAL A 332 -15.52 17.44 -18.43
N VAL A 333 -16.83 17.20 -18.35
CA VAL A 333 -17.45 15.90 -18.67
C VAL A 333 -18.00 15.85 -20.10
N GLY A 334 -18.25 14.64 -20.61
CA GLY A 334 -18.77 14.38 -21.95
C GLY A 334 -19.90 15.31 -22.38
N VAL A 335 -19.78 15.79 -23.62
CA VAL A 335 -20.33 17.03 -24.17
C VAL A 335 -21.87 17.10 -24.13
N CYS A 336 -22.48 17.55 -23.02
CA CYS A 336 -23.80 18.24 -23.02
C CYS A 336 -24.17 18.95 -21.69
N PHE A 337 -23.18 19.42 -20.91
CA PHE A 337 -23.45 20.04 -19.60
C PHE A 337 -24.04 21.46 -19.64
N LEU A 338 -24.18 22.06 -20.83
CA LEU A 338 -24.86 23.36 -20.97
C LEU A 338 -26.35 23.27 -20.55
N LEU A 339 -26.97 22.08 -20.63
CA LEU A 339 -28.35 21.86 -20.19
C LEU A 339 -28.49 21.59 -18.69
N LEU A 340 -27.44 21.10 -18.00
CA LEU A 340 -27.44 20.88 -16.55
C LEU A 340 -27.47 22.22 -15.79
N PHE A 341 -26.79 23.25 -16.32
CA PHE A 341 -26.80 24.61 -15.77
C PHE A 341 -28.18 25.30 -15.87
N LEU A 342 -28.98 24.99 -16.90
CA LEU A 342 -30.28 25.64 -17.13
C LEU A 342 -31.44 24.98 -16.38
N HIS A 343 -31.35 23.69 -16.02
CA HIS A 343 -32.44 22.97 -15.36
C HIS A 343 -32.29 22.76 -13.85
N LEU A 344 -31.06 22.79 -13.29
CA LEU A 344 -30.83 22.59 -11.84
C LEU A 344 -30.76 23.89 -11.03
N LEU A 345 -30.70 25.06 -11.68
CA LEU A 345 -30.65 26.38 -11.02
C LEU A 345 -31.92 27.21 -11.25
N ARG A 346 -33.09 26.60 -11.43
CA ARG A 346 -34.27 27.24 -10.84
C ARG A 346 -34.17 26.95 -9.34
N PRO A 347 -34.14 27.97 -8.45
CA PRO A 347 -33.92 27.83 -6.99
C PRO A 347 -35.03 27.00 -6.27
N TRP A 348 -35.24 25.71 -6.61
CA TRP A 348 -36.55 25.06 -6.49
C TRP A 348 -36.46 23.57 -6.09
N GLY A 349 -37.45 23.15 -5.29
CA GLY A 349 -37.62 21.82 -4.72
C GLY A 349 -37.50 20.65 -5.70
N ILE A 350 -36.82 19.61 -5.21
CA ILE A 350 -36.36 18.42 -5.92
C ILE A 350 -37.55 17.52 -6.30
N VAL A 351 -37.77 17.32 -7.60
CA VAL A 351 -38.79 16.40 -8.16
C VAL A 351 -38.11 15.21 -8.82
N ALA A 352 -38.40 14.01 -8.28
CA ALA A 352 -38.17 12.64 -8.79
C ALA A 352 -36.74 12.25 -9.21
N SER A 353 -36.39 10.96 -9.06
CA SER A 353 -35.14 10.41 -9.60
C SER A 353 -35.10 10.66 -11.11
N LYS A 354 -34.19 11.50 -11.58
CA LYS A 354 -34.01 11.77 -13.00
C LYS A 354 -32.75 11.08 -13.48
N THR A 355 -32.92 10.16 -14.43
CA THR A 355 -31.82 9.73 -15.27
C THR A 355 -31.50 10.86 -16.22
N VAL A 356 -30.27 11.37 -16.14
CA VAL A 356 -29.75 12.35 -17.08
C VAL A 356 -29.04 11.57 -18.17
N VAL A 357 -29.65 11.50 -19.36
CA VAL A 357 -29.03 10.98 -20.58
C VAL A 357 -28.45 12.18 -21.34
N VAL A 358 -27.14 12.12 -21.61
CA VAL A 358 -26.36 13.15 -22.32
C VAL A 358 -26.54 13.00 -23.82
#